data_AF-A0A498LGE7-F1
#
_entry.id   AF-A0A498LGE7-F1
#
_cell.length_a   1.000
_cell.length_b   1.000
_cell.length_c   1.000
_cell.angle_alpha   90.00
_cell.angle_beta   90.00
_cell.angle_gamma   90.00
#
_symmetry.space_group_name_H-M   'P 1'
#
loop_
_entity.id
_entity.type
_entity.pdbx_description
1 polymer ?
#
loop_
_entity_poly.entity_id
_entity_poly.type
_entity_poly.pdbx_seq_one_letter_code
_entity_poly.pdbx_strand_id
1 'polypeptide(L)'
;MYTIEDTECVTGLLWCLCADIYVCLLSYAHNVAAEGKYVAVVSTMVETCNPEKEVQPGLALLEPIMEKFVSVSNLMVPTDDGRRSQIFVSRSYDHTPHFESETDDIMDLYRRVTGSEFIFRDPRDADGDSDE
;
A
#
# COMPACT_ATOMS: atom_id res chain seq x y z
N MET A 1 -4.23 -17.92 -10.04
CA MET A 1 -3.03 -18.08 -10.88
C MET A 1 -1.86 -18.11 -9.91
N TYR A 2 -1.19 -19.26 -9.81
CA TYR A 2 -0.23 -19.53 -8.73
C TYR A 2 1.18 -19.09 -9.14
N THR A 3 1.84 -18.36 -8.24
CA THR A 3 3.30 -18.37 -8.06
C THR A 3 3.54 -18.34 -6.56
N ILE A 4 3.72 -19.54 -6.00
CA ILE A 4 4.36 -19.75 -4.70
C ILE A 4 5.86 -19.72 -5.02
N GLU A 5 6.54 -18.67 -4.61
CA GLU A 5 7.99 -18.71 -4.45
C GLU A 5 8.24 -18.78 -2.94
N ASP A 6 8.56 -19.99 -2.50
CA ASP A 6 9.10 -20.27 -1.17
C ASP A 6 10.36 -19.43 -0.94
N THR A 7 10.29 -18.46 -0.04
CA THR A 7 11.45 -18.01 0.73
C THR A 7 11.05 -17.90 2.19
N GLU A 8 11.30 -19.01 2.88
CA GLU A 8 11.67 -19.07 4.30
C GLU A 8 10.73 -18.33 5.27
N CYS A 9 9.89 -19.12 5.93
CA CYS A 9 9.46 -18.88 7.30
C CYS A 9 10.62 -18.23 8.07
N VAL A 10 10.53 -16.91 8.33
CA VAL A 10 11.60 -16.08 8.91
C VAL A 10 11.85 -16.49 10.36
N THR A 11 12.54 -17.62 10.52
CA THR A 11 13.17 -18.04 11.76
C THR A 11 14.52 -17.36 11.85
N GLY A 12 14.66 -16.35 12.72
CA GLY A 12 15.99 -15.93 13.14
C GLY A 12 16.17 -14.46 13.44
N LEU A 13 15.86 -14.11 14.69
CA LEU A 13 16.44 -13.00 15.46
C LEU A 13 16.07 -11.56 15.06
N LEU A 14 15.41 -10.95 16.05
CA LEU A 14 15.40 -9.52 16.39
C LEU A 14 14.22 -8.71 15.81
N TRP A 15 13.25 -8.47 16.70
CA TRP A 15 12.04 -7.63 16.59
C TRP A 15 10.80 -8.30 16.00
N CYS A 16 10.12 -9.08 16.84
CA CYS A 16 8.67 -9.30 16.74
C CYS A 16 7.97 -7.96 17.02
N LEU A 17 7.88 -7.10 16.01
CA LEU A 17 6.83 -6.08 15.96
C LEU A 17 5.60 -6.79 15.42
N CYS A 18 4.64 -7.09 16.30
CA CYS A 18 3.30 -7.48 15.89
C CYS A 18 2.77 -6.38 14.97
N ALA A 19 2.58 -6.68 13.69
CA ALA A 19 2.01 -5.76 12.72
C ALA A 19 0.56 -5.43 13.10
N ASP A 20 0.15 -4.19 12.83
CA ASP A 20 -1.21 -3.75 13.06
C ASP A 20 -2.16 -4.35 12.02
N ILE A 21 -3.37 -4.69 12.46
CA ILE A 21 -4.46 -5.12 11.58
C ILE A 21 -5.37 -3.93 11.32
N TYR A 22 -5.51 -3.55 10.05
CA TYR A 22 -6.38 -2.47 9.63
C TYR A 22 -7.72 -3.01 9.11
N VAL A 23 -8.81 -2.30 9.44
CA VAL A 23 -10.15 -2.56 8.89
C VAL A 23 -10.66 -1.26 8.28
N CYS A 24 -10.77 -1.22 6.95
CA CYS A 24 -11.33 -0.10 6.21
C CYS A 24 -12.74 -0.46 5.70
N LEU A 25 -13.74 0.34 6.08
CA LEU A 25 -15.13 0.11 5.71
C LEU A 25 -15.64 1.21 4.78
N LEU A 26 -16.06 0.80 3.59
CA LEU A 26 -16.73 1.66 2.61
C LEU A 26 -18.12 1.11 2.31
N SER A 27 -18.97 1.93 1.69
CA SER A 27 -20.37 1.59 1.45
C SER A 27 -20.91 2.27 0.20
N TYR A 28 -22.20 2.04 -0.08
CA TYR A 28 -22.94 2.75 -1.12
C TYR A 28 -22.80 4.29 -1.03
N ALA A 29 -22.56 4.87 0.15
CA ALA A 29 -22.35 6.31 0.31
C ALA A 29 -21.11 6.82 -0.45
N HIS A 30 -20.15 5.93 -0.76
CA HIS A 30 -18.95 6.21 -1.54
C HIS A 30 -19.07 5.73 -2.99
N ASN A 31 -20.25 5.28 -3.44
CA ASN A 31 -20.51 4.72 -4.76
C ASN A 31 -19.64 3.49 -5.12
N VAL A 32 -19.13 2.75 -4.12
CA VAL A 32 -18.32 1.53 -4.33
C VAL A 32 -19.12 0.23 -4.21
N ALA A 33 -20.38 0.32 -3.78
CA ALA A 33 -21.26 -0.83 -3.55
C ALA A 33 -22.71 -0.47 -3.87
N ALA A 34 -23.54 -1.48 -4.14
CA ALA A 34 -24.99 -1.30 -4.31
C ALA A 34 -25.65 -0.79 -3.01
N GLU A 35 -26.84 -0.19 -3.12
CA GLU A 35 -27.57 0.35 -1.98
C GLU A 35 -27.76 -0.68 -0.85
N GLY A 36 -27.48 -0.27 0.38
CA GLY A 36 -27.53 -1.15 1.55
C GLY A 36 -26.39 -2.18 1.65
N LYS A 37 -25.37 -2.10 0.79
CA LYS A 37 -24.17 -2.95 0.84
C LYS A 37 -22.94 -2.18 1.31
N TYR A 38 -22.00 -2.95 1.88
CA TYR A 38 -20.75 -2.47 2.44
C TYR A 38 -19.60 -3.34 1.91
N VAL A 39 -18.45 -2.71 1.72
CA VAL A 39 -17.19 -3.37 1.38
C VAL A 39 -16.24 -3.10 2.52
N ALA A 40 -15.84 -4.16 3.21
CA ALA A 40 -14.84 -4.11 4.27
C ALA A 40 -13.55 -4.74 3.76
N VAL A 41 -12.43 -4.05 3.94
CA VAL A 41 -11.09 -4.54 3.63
C VAL A 41 -10.34 -4.70 4.93
N VAL A 42 -9.82 -5.90 5.19
CA VAL A 42 -8.97 -6.21 6.34
C VAL A 42 -7.56 -6.52 5.83
N SER A 43 -6.56 -5.78 6.29
CA SER A 43 -5.17 -5.91 5.83
C SER A 43 -4.20 -5.95 7.01
N THR A 44 -3.11 -6.70 6.84
CA THR A 44 -1.99 -6.82 7.79
C THR A 44 -0.74 -7.28 7.03
N MET A 45 0.43 -7.13 7.65
CA MET A 45 1.65 -7.78 7.18
C MET A 45 1.64 -9.26 7.59
N VAL A 46 2.04 -10.16 6.68
CA VAL A 46 2.05 -11.61 6.93
C VAL A 46 3.23 -11.99 7.83
N GLU A 47 2.94 -12.63 8.95
CA GLU A 47 3.96 -13.07 9.93
C GLU A 47 4.06 -14.59 10.06
N THR A 48 3.04 -15.33 9.61
CA THR A 48 2.95 -16.79 9.77
C THR A 48 2.68 -17.50 8.45
N CYS A 49 2.79 -18.83 8.45
CA CYS A 49 2.41 -19.66 7.30
C CYS A 49 0.88 -19.76 7.12
N ASN A 50 0.07 -19.10 7.96
CA ASN A 50 -1.39 -19.10 7.88
C ASN A 50 -1.96 -17.67 7.95
N PRO A 51 -1.81 -16.89 6.86
CA PRO A 51 -2.16 -15.46 6.83
C PRO A 51 -3.66 -15.21 7.09
N GLU A 52 -4.53 -16.12 6.66
CA GLU A 52 -5.97 -15.99 6.93
C GLU A 52 -6.31 -16.03 8.43
N LYS A 53 -5.45 -16.66 9.24
CA LYS A 53 -5.64 -16.75 10.68
C LYS A 53 -5.25 -15.45 11.40
N GLU A 54 -4.32 -14.70 10.82
CA GLU A 54 -3.83 -13.43 11.35
C GLU A 54 -4.90 -12.34 11.28
N VAL A 55 -5.69 -12.32 10.20
CA VAL A 55 -6.78 -11.35 10.01
C VAL A 55 -8.09 -11.70 10.75
N GLN A 56 -8.16 -12.85 11.44
CA GLN A 56 -9.37 -13.30 12.13
C GLN A 56 -9.92 -12.30 13.16
N PRO A 57 -9.09 -11.62 13.98
CA PRO A 57 -9.59 -10.62 14.91
C PRO A 57 -10.37 -9.49 14.22
N GLY A 58 -9.94 -9.07 13.03
CA GLY A 58 -10.65 -8.08 12.22
C GLY A 58 -11.93 -8.63 11.58
N LEU A 59 -11.88 -9.86 11.07
CA LEU A 59 -13.04 -10.52 10.45
C LEU A 59 -14.16 -10.80 11.46
N ALA A 60 -13.82 -11.15 12.70
CA ALA A 60 -14.80 -11.41 13.76
C ALA A 60 -15.65 -10.18 14.10
N LEU A 61 -15.16 -8.96 13.84
CA LEU A 61 -15.91 -7.71 14.01
C LEU A 61 -16.94 -7.47 12.91
N LEU A 62 -16.83 -8.18 11.78
CA LEU A 62 -17.60 -7.95 10.55
C LEU A 62 -18.69 -9.00 10.31
N GLU A 63 -18.82 -10.00 11.19
CA GLU A 63 -19.85 -11.04 11.03
C GLU A 63 -21.27 -10.45 11.18
N PRO A 64 -22.25 -10.86 10.34
CA PRO A 64 -22.15 -11.86 9.27
C PRO A 64 -21.59 -11.30 7.95
N ILE A 65 -20.63 -12.02 7.35
CA ILE A 65 -20.01 -11.68 6.06
C ILE A 65 -20.75 -12.38 4.92
N MET A 66 -21.15 -11.63 3.89
CA MET A 66 -21.86 -12.17 2.72
C MET A 66 -20.96 -13.00 1.80
N GLU A 67 -19.76 -12.49 1.50
CA GLU A 67 -18.78 -13.12 0.62
C GLU A 67 -17.39 -12.66 1.06
N LYS A 68 -16.37 -13.53 0.96
CA LYS A 68 -15.00 -13.24 1.37
C LYS A 68 -14.02 -13.50 0.22
N PHE A 69 -13.24 -12.49 -0.13
CA PHE A 69 -12.16 -12.61 -1.11
C PHE A 69 -10.82 -12.44 -0.39
N VAL A 70 -9.91 -13.40 -0.56
CA VAL A 70 -8.60 -13.42 0.10
C VAL A 70 -7.50 -13.28 -0.96
N SER A 71 -6.57 -12.36 -0.73
CA SER A 71 -5.39 -12.15 -1.57
C SER A 71 -4.17 -11.96 -0.69
N VAL A 72 -3.05 -12.55 -1.10
CA VAL A 72 -1.74 -12.38 -0.47
C VAL A 72 -0.79 -11.90 -1.57
N SER A 73 0.03 -10.91 -1.27
CA SER A 73 0.91 -10.27 -2.26
C SER A 73 2.27 -9.95 -1.64
N ASN A 74 3.32 -10.15 -2.44
CA ASN A 74 4.69 -9.85 -2.02
C ASN A 74 4.98 -8.36 -2.17
N LEU A 75 5.63 -7.77 -1.17
CA LEU A 75 6.06 -6.38 -1.20
C LEU A 75 7.48 -6.30 -1.77
N MET A 76 7.62 -5.61 -2.90
CA MET A 76 8.88 -5.44 -3.61
C MET A 76 9.40 -4.00 -3.50
N VAL A 77 10.72 -3.85 -3.45
CA VAL A 77 11.42 -2.57 -3.45
C VAL A 77 12.48 -2.55 -4.57
N PRO A 78 12.77 -1.38 -5.17
CA PRO A 78 13.77 -1.28 -6.22
C PRO A 78 15.18 -1.60 -5.68
N THR A 79 15.97 -2.34 -6.45
CA THR A 79 17.38 -2.65 -6.11
C THR A 79 18.36 -1.58 -6.58
N ASP A 80 17.90 -0.64 -7.42
CA ASP A 80 18.68 0.46 -7.98
C ASP A 80 17.92 1.77 -7.84
N ASP A 81 18.63 2.88 -7.65
CA ASP A 81 18.02 4.21 -7.50
C ASP A 81 17.59 4.80 -8.85
N GLY A 82 18.04 4.21 -9.96
CA GLY A 82 17.67 4.63 -11.30
C GLY A 82 18.53 5.77 -11.86
N ARG A 83 19.43 6.39 -11.06
CA ARG A 83 20.18 7.57 -11.52
C ARG A 83 21.15 7.25 -12.63
N ARG A 84 21.81 6.09 -12.57
CA ARG A 84 22.74 5.64 -13.63
C ARG A 84 22.01 4.87 -14.73
N SER A 85 21.11 3.97 -14.35
CA SER A 85 20.38 3.12 -15.31
C SER A 85 19.31 3.90 -16.08
N GLN A 86 18.88 5.06 -15.56
CA GLN A 86 17.73 5.85 -16.05
C GLN A 86 16.41 5.05 -16.05
N ILE A 87 16.31 4.06 -15.15
CA ILE A 87 15.12 3.25 -14.92
C ILE A 87 14.68 3.48 -13.48
N PHE A 88 13.56 4.16 -13.29
CA PHE A 88 13.05 4.54 -11.97
C PHE A 88 11.82 3.70 -11.64
N VAL A 89 11.94 2.84 -10.62
CA VAL A 89 10.89 1.91 -10.19
C VAL A 89 10.39 2.33 -8.81
N SER A 90 9.06 2.27 -8.63
CA SER A 90 8.38 2.53 -7.36
C SER A 90 8.42 1.30 -6.45
N ARG A 91 8.11 1.51 -5.17
CA ARG A 91 7.87 0.43 -4.20
C ARG A 91 6.46 -0.13 -4.38
N SER A 92 6.23 -1.32 -3.84
CA SER A 92 4.87 -1.89 -3.75
C SER A 92 4.06 -1.17 -2.67
N TYR A 93 2.75 -1.06 -2.87
CA TYR A 93 1.82 -0.57 -1.85
C TYR A 93 1.87 -1.47 -0.62
N ASP A 94 1.98 -0.88 0.56
CA ASP A 94 2.01 -1.64 1.80
C ASP A 94 0.58 -1.97 2.30
N HIS A 95 0.48 -2.53 3.50
CA HIS A 95 -0.78 -2.98 4.08
C HIS A 95 -1.59 -1.86 4.74
N THR A 96 -1.05 -0.64 4.82
CA THR A 96 -1.70 0.49 5.49
C THR A 96 -2.80 1.09 4.61
N PRO A 97 -3.90 1.59 5.19
CA PRO A 97 -5.04 2.11 4.42
C PRO A 97 -4.92 3.60 4.09
N HIS A 98 -3.75 4.21 4.33
CA HIS A 98 -3.49 5.64 4.15
C HIS A 98 -2.24 5.86 3.31
N PHE A 99 -2.15 7.00 2.63
CA PHE A 99 -1.19 7.21 1.54
C PHE A 99 0.16 7.82 1.93
N GLU A 100 0.57 7.73 3.20
CA GLU A 100 1.80 8.41 3.66
C GLU A 100 3.06 7.81 3.03
N SER A 101 3.23 6.48 3.09
CA SER A 101 4.40 5.80 2.53
C SER A 101 4.43 5.87 1.00
N GLU A 102 3.26 5.87 0.36
CA GLU A 102 3.11 6.09 -1.08
C GLU A 102 3.51 7.51 -1.46
N THR A 103 3.12 8.51 -0.68
CA THR A 103 3.50 9.90 -0.92
C THR A 103 5.01 10.05 -0.80
N ASP A 104 5.63 9.43 0.21
CA ASP A 104 7.08 9.43 0.36
C ASP A 104 7.80 8.77 -0.82
N ASP A 105 7.28 7.65 -1.34
CA ASP A 105 7.85 6.99 -2.53
C ASP A 105 7.70 7.85 -3.80
N ILE A 106 6.57 8.53 -3.97
CA ILE A 106 6.35 9.48 -5.07
C ILE A 106 7.36 10.64 -5.00
N MET A 107 7.56 11.23 -3.82
CA MET A 107 8.51 12.33 -3.63
C MET A 107 9.95 11.88 -3.87
N ASP A 108 10.33 10.71 -3.37
CA ASP A 108 11.65 10.14 -3.63
C ASP A 108 11.86 9.85 -5.12
N LEU A 109 10.86 9.27 -5.80
CA LEU A 109 10.90 9.00 -7.23
C LEU A 109 11.08 10.30 -8.03
N TYR A 110 10.30 11.34 -7.72
CA TYR A 110 10.43 12.65 -8.35
C TYR A 110 11.85 13.20 -8.20
N ARG A 111 12.41 13.13 -6.99
CA ARG A 111 13.77 13.59 -6.71
C ARG A 111 14.84 12.79 -7.46
N ARG A 112 14.69 11.47 -7.55
CA ARG A 112 15.62 10.60 -8.31
C ARG A 112 15.58 10.90 -9.80
N VAL A 113 14.40 11.17 -10.36
CA VAL A 113 14.19 11.49 -11.77
C VAL A 113 14.70 12.90 -12.12
N THR A 114 14.35 13.91 -11.33
CA THR A 114 14.60 15.32 -11.69
C THR A 114 15.91 15.87 -11.12
N GLY A 115 16.44 15.24 -10.06
CA GLY A 115 17.59 15.76 -9.31
C GLY A 115 17.26 16.91 -8.35
N SER A 116 15.99 17.25 -8.17
CA SER A 116 15.51 18.34 -7.32
C SER A 116 14.39 17.90 -6.38
N GLU A 117 14.26 18.54 -5.23
CA GLU A 117 13.14 18.30 -4.30
C GLU A 117 11.82 18.81 -4.90
N PHE A 118 10.73 18.08 -4.69
CA PHE A 118 9.40 18.52 -5.12
C PHE A 118 8.92 19.68 -4.24
N ILE A 119 8.47 20.76 -4.86
CA ILE A 119 7.91 21.92 -4.16
C ILE A 119 6.45 22.05 -4.56
N PHE A 120 5.57 21.97 -3.58
CA PHE A 120 4.15 22.25 -3.79
C PHE A 120 3.96 23.72 -4.18
N ARG A 121 3.42 23.93 -5.37
CA ARG A 121 3.01 25.25 -5.88
C ARG A 121 1.52 25.22 -6.15
N ASP A 122 0.85 26.34 -5.95
CA ASP A 122 -0.52 26.48 -6.41
C ASP A 122 -0.50 26.46 -7.94
N PRO A 123 -1.28 25.59 -8.59
CA PRO A 123 -1.37 25.57 -10.05
C PRO A 123 -1.77 26.93 -10.63
N ARG A 124 -2.45 27.78 -9.86
CA ARG A 124 -2.87 29.13 -10.26
C ARG A 124 -1.74 30.15 -10.24
N ASP A 125 -0.64 29.88 -9.54
CA ASP A 125 0.53 30.76 -9.48
C ASP A 125 1.51 30.51 -10.64
N ALA A 126 1.28 29.47 -11.46
CA ALA A 126 2.15 29.09 -12.58
C ALA A 126 1.95 29.93 -13.86
N ASP A 127 0.91 30.76 -13.92
CA ASP A 127 0.55 31.57 -15.09
C ASP A 127 1.17 33.00 -15.07
N GLY A 128 2.19 33.24 -14.24
CA GLY A 128 2.76 34.58 -13.99
C GLY A 128 4.02 34.99 -14.74
N ASP A 129 4.70 34.09 -15.45
CA ASP A 129 5.92 34.41 -16.21
C ASP A 129 5.67 34.27 -17.72
N SER A 130 5.07 35.31 -18.30
CA SER A 130 5.16 35.58 -19.75
C SER A 130 5.55 37.04 -19.96
N ASP A 131 6.76 37.21 -20.50
CA ASP A 131 7.27 38.33 -21.29
C ASP A 131 7.61 39.66 -20.59
N GLU A 132 8.88 39.80 -20.19
CA GLU A 132 9.69 41.02 -20.44
C GLU A 132 11.09 40.65 -20.96
#